data_AF-A0A9E5ZHJ5-F1
#
_entry.id   AF-A0A9E5ZHJ5-F1
#
_cell.length_a   1.000
_cell.length_b   1.000
_cell.length_c   1.000
_cell.angle_alpha   90.00
_cell.angle_beta   90.00
_cell.angle_gamma   90.00
#
_symmetry.space_group_name_H-M   'P 1'
#
loop_
_entity.id
_entity.type
_entity.pdbx_description
1 polymer ?
#
loop_
_entity_poly.entity_id
_entity_poly.type
_entity_poly.pdbx_seq_one_letter_code
_entity_poly.pdbx_strand_id
1 'polypeptide(L)'
;MNQIPLSFALFSVYLFHVIAAFIVYILVEVIADHLPNQAGYAYLASVFVKMGVFVLLFKATILANDHLTKPERFSLIVPLFIFLMVEAVAVANVLKRT
;
A
#
# COMPACT_ATOMS: atom_id res chain seq x y z
N MET A 1 -1.78 -8.66 29.52
CA MET A 1 -1.57 -8.20 28.13
C MET A 1 -2.11 -6.77 28.06
N ASN A 2 -1.26 -5.74 28.08
CA ASN A 2 -1.71 -4.35 28.00
C ASN A 2 -2.16 -4.07 26.57
N GLN A 3 -3.46 -3.88 26.36
CA GLN A 3 -4.00 -3.43 25.09
C GLN A 3 -3.70 -1.94 24.97
N ILE A 4 -2.87 -1.54 24.02
CA ILE A 4 -2.70 -0.13 23.66
C ILE A 4 -3.91 0.23 22.81
N PRO A 5 -4.84 1.08 23.27
CA PRO A 5 -5.97 1.49 22.45
C PRO A 5 -5.44 2.28 21.26
N LEU A 6 -5.63 1.74 20.05
CA LEU A 6 -5.31 2.45 18.80
C LEU A 6 -6.47 3.39 18.46
N SER A 7 -6.15 4.60 18.03
CA SER A 7 -7.14 5.58 17.52
C SER A 7 -7.83 5.16 16.19
N PHE A 8 -7.45 4.01 15.63
CA PHE A 8 -7.95 3.50 14.36
C PHE A 8 -8.04 1.96 14.35
N ALA A 9 -8.87 1.44 13.46
CA ALA A 9 -8.97 0.00 13.22
C ALA A 9 -7.78 -0.49 12.39
N LEU A 10 -6.83 -1.17 13.04
CA LEU A 10 -5.67 -1.76 12.36
C LEU A 10 -6.08 -2.71 11.22
N PHE A 11 -7.16 -3.46 11.42
CA PHE A 11 -7.73 -4.33 10.39
C PHE A 11 -8.06 -3.57 9.10
N SER A 12 -8.63 -2.36 9.19
CA SER A 12 -8.96 -1.54 8.02
C SER A 12 -7.71 -1.11 7.24
N VAL A 13 -6.59 -0.86 7.93
CA VAL A 13 -5.30 -0.53 7.32
C VAL A 13 -4.77 -1.72 6.51
N TYR A 14 -4.74 -2.91 7.12
CA TYR A 14 -4.31 -4.12 6.42
C TYR A 14 -5.24 -4.45 5.24
N LEU A 15 -6.55 -4.36 5.43
CA LEU A 15 -7.53 -4.62 4.38
C LEU A 15 -7.35 -3.67 3.19
N PHE A 16 -7.12 -2.38 3.45
CA PHE A 16 -6.79 -1.42 2.40
C PHE A 16 -5.56 -1.86 1.61
N HIS A 17 -4.47 -2.23 2.28
CA HIS A 17 -3.24 -2.63 1.58
C HIS A 17 -3.40 -3.92 0.77
N VAL A 18 -4.19 -4.88 1.25
CA VAL A 18 -4.52 -6.10 0.49
C VAL A 18 -5.27 -5.76 -0.79
N ILE A 19 -6.37 -5.00 -0.69
CA ILE A 19 -7.19 -4.63 -1.85
C ILE A 19 -6.36 -3.82 -2.85
N ALA A 20 -5.61 -2.83 -2.35
CA ALA A 20 -4.75 -2.01 -3.20
C ALA A 20 -3.68 -2.86 -3.91
N ALA A 21 -3.05 -3.81 -3.23
CA ALA A 21 -2.05 -4.69 -3.84
C ALA A 21 -2.62 -5.56 -4.95
N PHE A 22 -3.83 -6.12 -4.77
CA PHE A 22 -4.51 -6.85 -5.85
C PHE A 22 -4.78 -5.95 -7.06
N ILE A 23 -5.27 -4.73 -6.84
CA ILE A 23 -5.52 -3.77 -7.93
C ILE A 23 -4.22 -3.42 -8.66
N VAL A 24 -3.15 -3.10 -7.93
CA VAL A 24 -1.84 -2.79 -8.52
C VAL A 24 -1.32 -3.96 -9.34
N TYR A 25 -1.39 -5.19 -8.81
CA TYR A 25 -0.94 -6.38 -9.51
C TYR A 25 -1.70 -6.59 -10.82
N ILE A 26 -3.04 -6.58 -10.78
CA ILE A 26 -3.88 -6.76 -11.98
C ILE A 26 -3.59 -5.67 -13.03
N LEU A 27 -3.47 -4.41 -12.59
CA LEU A 27 -3.18 -3.29 -13.48
C LEU A 27 -1.83 -3.48 -14.17
N VAL A 28 -0.81 -3.90 -13.43
CA VAL A 28 0.53 -4.15 -13.99
C VAL A 28 0.51 -5.34 -14.94
N GLU A 29 -0.19 -6.42 -14.62
CA GLU A 29 -0.36 -7.58 -15.51
C GLU A 29 -0.99 -7.16 -16.85
N VAL A 30 -2.11 -6.43 -16.81
CA VAL A 30 -2.80 -5.94 -18.02
C VAL A 30 -1.92 -5.00 -18.84
N ILE A 31 -1.15 -4.12 -18.20
CA ILE A 31 -0.25 -3.22 -18.91
C ILE A 31 0.95 -3.99 -19.46
N ALA A 32 1.45 -5.01 -18.79
CA ALA A 32 2.53 -5.84 -19.31
C ALA A 32 2.10 -6.57 -20.59
N ASP A 33 0.88 -7.07 -20.64
CA ASP A 33 0.33 -7.77 -21.82
C ASP A 33 0.20 -6.87 -23.06
N HIS A 34 -0.12 -5.59 -22.88
CA HIS A 34 -0.39 -4.66 -23.99
C HIS A 34 0.76 -3.68 -24.28
N LEU A 35 1.51 -3.29 -23.25
CA LEU A 35 2.53 -2.23 -23.25
C LEU A 35 3.70 -2.63 -22.33
N PRO A 36 4.45 -3.69 -22.67
CA PRO A 36 5.45 -4.30 -21.79
C PRO A 36 6.50 -3.31 -21.26
N ASN A 37 6.96 -2.41 -22.14
CA ASN A 37 7.94 -1.37 -21.81
C ASN A 37 7.42 -0.33 -20.80
N GLN A 38 6.11 -0.29 -20.52
CA GLN A 38 5.48 0.67 -19.60
C GLN A 38 5.06 0.04 -18.27
N ALA A 39 5.10 -1.29 -18.13
CA ALA A 39 4.63 -1.99 -16.93
C ALA A 39 5.36 -1.58 -15.64
N GLY A 40 6.67 -1.30 -15.73
CA GLY A 40 7.44 -0.78 -14.60
C GLY A 40 6.99 0.62 -14.16
N TYR A 41 6.69 1.50 -15.13
CA TYR A 41 6.16 2.83 -14.83
C TYR A 41 4.74 2.77 -14.27
N ALA A 42 3.91 1.84 -14.77
CA ALA A 42 2.58 1.60 -14.24
C ALA A 42 2.60 1.17 -12.78
N TYR A 43 3.57 0.33 -12.37
CA TYR A 43 3.77 -0.02 -10.98
C TYR A 43 4.10 1.20 -10.12
N LEU A 44 5.08 2.02 -10.55
CA LEU A 44 5.49 3.23 -9.81
C LEU A 44 4.34 4.23 -9.67
N ALA A 45 3.59 4.47 -10.75
CA ALA A 45 2.40 5.32 -10.74
C ALA A 45 1.32 4.79 -9.79
N SER A 46 1.09 3.47 -9.80
CA SER A 46 0.12 2.82 -8.93
C SER A 46 0.49 2.93 -7.46
N VAL A 47 1.78 2.76 -7.12
CA VAL A 47 2.29 2.99 -5.76
C VAL A 47 2.08 4.43 -5.33
N PHE A 48 2.36 5.40 -6.20
CA PHE A 48 2.12 6.82 -5.91
C PHE A 48 0.64 7.12 -5.64
N VAL A 49 -0.26 6.63 -6.50
CA VAL A 49 -1.71 6.77 -6.32
C VAL A 49 -2.18 6.08 -5.04
N LYS A 50 -1.72 4.85 -4.78
CA LYS A 50 -2.03 4.09 -3.55
C LYS A 50 -1.66 4.86 -2.30
N MET A 51 -0.46 5.48 -2.25
CA MET A 51 -0.04 6.30 -1.12
C MET A 51 -0.94 7.53 -0.95
N GLY A 52 -1.30 8.21 -2.05
CA GLY A 52 -2.23 9.33 -2.02
C GLY A 52 -3.60 8.94 -1.46
N VAL A 53 -4.18 7.84 -1.97
CA VAL A 53 -5.47 7.31 -1.49
C VAL A 53 -5.38 6.88 -0.03
N PHE A 54 -4.28 6.25 0.40
CA PHE A 54 -4.06 5.89 1.80
C PHE A 54 -4.11 7.13 2.71
N VAL A 55 -3.38 8.18 2.36
CA VAL A 55 -3.39 9.43 3.13
C VAL A 55 -4.78 10.04 3.17
N LEU A 56 -5.54 10.02 2.06
CA LEU A 56 -6.89 10.59 2.01
C LEU A 56 -7.89 9.81 2.85
N LEU A 57 -7.85 8.48 2.81
CA LEU A 57 -8.78 7.61 3.55
C LEU A 57 -8.48 7.60 5.05
N PHE A 58 -7.20 7.63 5.42
CA PHE A 58 -6.76 7.62 6.82
C PHE A 58 -6.38 9.03 7.34
N LYS A 59 -6.82 10.09 6.64
CA LYS A 59 -6.47 11.49 6.96
C LYS A 59 -6.80 11.87 8.39
N ALA A 60 -7.92 11.38 8.94
CA ALA A 60 -8.36 11.70 10.28
C ALA A 60 -7.38 11.17 11.33
N THR A 61 -6.73 10.03 11.05
CA THR A 61 -5.70 9.42 11.89
C THR A 61 -4.34 10.07 11.64
N ILE A 62 -3.98 10.28 10.37
CA ILE A 62 -2.65 10.78 9.98
C ILE A 62 -2.49 12.28 10.27
N LEU A 63 -3.56 13.07 10.14
CA LEU A 63 -3.60 14.52 10.33
C LEU A 63 -4.34 14.92 11.62
N ALA A 64 -4.55 13.98 12.55
CA ALA A 64 -5.09 14.33 13.87
C ALA A 64 -4.17 15.37 14.55
N ASN A 65 -4.78 16.37 15.18
CA ASN A 65 -4.04 17.41 15.91
C ASN A 65 -3.30 16.85 17.14
N ASP A 66 -3.74 15.70 17.66
CA ASP A 66 -3.00 14.92 18.63
C ASP A 66 -1.92 14.11 17.92
N HIS A 67 -0.67 14.30 18.33
CA HIS A 67 0.44 13.55 17.78
C HIS A 67 0.22 12.05 17.98
N LEU A 68 0.12 11.28 16.88
CA LEU A 68 0.15 9.82 16.93
C LEU A 68 1.30 9.35 17.82
N THR A 69 0.99 8.46 18.75
CA THR A 69 1.99 7.81 19.59
C THR A 69 2.96 7.02 18.70
N LYS A 70 4.18 6.76 19.21
CA LYS A 70 5.16 5.96 18.45
C LYS A 70 4.57 4.61 17.98
N PRO A 71 3.86 3.83 18.84
CA PRO A 71 3.24 2.58 18.41
C PRO A 71 2.23 2.75 17.27
N GLU A 72 1.36 3.76 17.32
CA GLU A 72 0.38 4.03 16.26
C GLU A 72 1.03 4.32 14.90
N ARG A 73 2.13 5.09 14.90
CA ARG A 73 2.89 5.35 13.67
C ARG A 73 3.48 4.06 13.10
N PHE A 74 4.08 3.23 13.95
CA PHE A 74 4.60 1.93 13.51
C PHE A 74 3.49 1.03 12.96
N SER A 75 2.31 1.03 13.58
CA SER A 75 1.14 0.29 13.12
C SER A 75 0.60 0.73 11.76
N LEU A 76 0.90 1.95 11.29
CA LEU A 76 0.61 2.40 9.93
C LEU A 76 1.74 2.11 8.93
N ILE A 77 2.99 2.31 9.37
CA ILE A 77 4.19 2.21 8.54
C ILE A 77 4.55 0.75 8.21
N VAL A 78 4.45 -0.16 9.19
CA VAL A 78 4.82 -1.56 9.02
C VAL A 78 3.97 -2.24 7.93
N PRO A 79 2.62 -2.13 7.93
CA PRO A 79 1.81 -2.65 6.84
C PRO A 79 2.20 -2.07 5.48
N LEU A 80 2.43 -0.75 5.39
CA LEU A 80 2.82 -0.10 4.15
C LEU A 80 4.06 -0.76 3.53
N PHE A 81 5.14 -0.93 4.30
CA PHE A 81 6.38 -1.52 3.78
C PHE A 81 6.27 -3.01 3.47
N ILE A 82 5.56 -3.79 4.30
CA ILE A 82 5.36 -5.22 4.04
C ILE A 82 4.65 -5.41 2.69
N PHE A 83 3.57 -4.68 2.46
CA PHE A 83 2.84 -4.79 1.20
C PHE A 83 3.64 -4.27 0.01
N LEU A 84 4.38 -3.17 0.15
CA LEU A 84 5.27 -2.67 -0.92
C LEU A 84 6.34 -3.69 -1.32
N MET A 85 6.93 -4.40 -0.36
CA MET A 85 7.91 -5.45 -0.65
C MET A 85 7.27 -6.63 -1.39
N VAL A 86 6.09 -7.08 -0.93
CA VAL A 86 5.35 -8.17 -1.58
C VAL A 86 4.95 -7.77 -3.01
N GLU A 87 4.42 -6.56 -3.20
CA GLU A 87 4.06 -6.01 -4.51
C GLU A 87 5.28 -5.93 -5.43
N ALA A 88 6.41 -5.42 -4.94
CA ALA A 88 7.63 -5.32 -5.73
C ALA A 88 8.12 -6.70 -6.21
N VAL A 89 8.08 -7.72 -5.34
CA VAL A 89 8.46 -9.09 -5.72
C VAL A 89 7.47 -9.68 -6.72
N ALA A 90 6.16 -9.50 -6.51
CA ALA A 90 5.13 -9.99 -7.42
C ALA A 90 5.26 -9.34 -8.81
N VAL A 91 5.39 -8.02 -8.86
CA VAL A 91 5.56 -7.25 -10.10
C VAL A 91 6.88 -7.57 -10.79
N ALA A 92 7.97 -7.78 -10.04
CA ALA A 92 9.24 -8.20 -10.63
C ALA A 92 9.11 -9.53 -11.38
N ASN A 93 8.21 -10.43 -10.95
CA ASN A 93 7.94 -11.66 -11.68
C ASN A 93 7.14 -11.44 -12.95
N VAL A 94 6.24 -10.45 -13.00
CA VAL A 94 5.52 -10.04 -14.23
C VAL A 94 6.49 -9.46 -15.24
N LEU A 95 7.33 -8.51 -14.79
CA LEU A 95 8.31 -7.82 -15.64
C LEU A 95 9.38 -8.74 -16.22
N LYS A 96 9.74 -9.82 -15.50
CA LYS A 96 10.67 -10.83 -16.02
C LYS A 96 10.09 -11.72 -17.11
N ARG A 97 8.76 -11.79 -17.22
CA ARG A 97 8.05 -12.60 -18.23
C ARG A 97 7.75 -11.82 -19.50
N THR A 98 7.85 -10.49 -19.43
CA THR A 98 7.62 -9.58 -20.56
C THR A 98 8.91 -9.34 -21.34
#